data_AF-A0A1H1A845-F1
#
_entry.id   AF-A0A1H1A845-F1
#
_cell.length_a   1.000
_cell.length_b   1.000
_cell.length_c   1.000
_cell.angle_alpha   90.00
_cell.angle_beta   90.00
_cell.angle_gamma   90.00
#
_symmetry.space_group_name_H-M   'P 1'
#
loop_
_entity.id
_entity.type
_entity.pdbx_description
1 polymer ?
#
loop_
_entity_poly.entity_id
_entity_poly.type
_entity_poly.pdbx_seq_one_letter_code
_entity_poly.pdbx_strand_id
1 'polypeptide(L)'
;MQQHIYYTKYALQFADMQIPELVNEFNASVQSRAWSSMRVYHDKALIDEFKNRGIDVSNVYDGKAISFAHPVKYDFADNRLATIC
;
A
#
# COMPACT_ATOMS: atom_id res chain seq x y z
N MET A 1 -17.53 -5.34 14.38
CA MET A 1 -16.96 -4.03 14.78
C MET A 1 -15.43 -3.97 14.80
N GLN A 2 -14.68 -5.07 15.03
CA GLN A 2 -13.20 -5.03 15.09
C GLN A 2 -12.49 -4.67 13.76
N GLN A 3 -13.11 -5.01 12.61
CA GLN A 3 -12.53 -4.78 11.27
C GLN A 3 -12.21 -3.30 11.00
N HIS A 4 -13.03 -2.40 11.54
CA HIS A 4 -12.86 -0.95 11.35
C HIS A 4 -11.70 -0.38 12.19
N ILE A 5 -11.41 -0.97 13.34
CA ILE A 5 -10.38 -0.49 14.28
C ILE A 5 -8.98 -0.68 13.68
N TYR A 6 -8.71 -1.84 13.07
CA TYR A 6 -7.42 -2.13 12.44
C TYR A 6 -7.16 -1.22 11.24
N TYR A 7 -8.16 -1.02 10.37
CA TYR A 7 -8.04 -0.10 9.25
C TYR A 7 -7.73 1.32 9.73
N THR A 8 -8.52 1.85 10.67
CA THR A 8 -8.32 3.21 11.19
C THR A 8 -6.94 3.39 11.82
N LYS A 9 -6.44 2.39 12.56
CA LYS A 9 -5.09 2.41 13.13
C LYS A 9 -4.03 2.60 12.04
N TYR A 10 -4.09 1.79 10.98
CA TYR A 10 -3.11 1.87 9.89
C TYR A 10 -3.26 3.15 9.07
N ALA A 11 -4.49 3.59 8.79
CA ALA A 11 -4.72 4.84 8.07
C ALA A 11 -4.12 6.04 8.80
N LEU A 12 -4.28 6.13 10.14
CA LEU A 12 -3.65 7.17 10.94
C LEU A 12 -2.12 7.06 10.90
N GLN A 13 -1.59 5.85 11.06
CA GLN A 13 -0.15 5.62 11.01
C GLN A 13 0.46 6.03 9.66
N PHE A 14 -0.21 5.70 8.55
CA PHE A 14 0.28 6.00 7.20
C PHE A 14 0.11 7.46 6.82
N ALA A 15 -0.89 8.16 7.35
CA ALA A 15 -1.05 9.60 7.17
C ALA A 15 0.18 10.38 7.67
N ASP A 16 0.83 9.92 8.73
CA ASP A 16 2.03 10.55 9.30
C ASP A 16 3.33 10.19 8.56
N MET A 17 3.33 9.15 7.71
CA MET A 17 4.53 8.68 6.99
C MET A 17 4.82 9.49 5.73
N GLN A 18 6.08 9.55 5.32
CA GLN A 18 6.49 10.09 4.02
C GLN A 18 6.34 9.05 2.89
N ILE A 19 6.25 9.49 1.64
CA ILE A 19 6.08 8.59 0.48
C ILE A 19 7.16 7.49 0.41
N PRO A 20 8.46 7.78 0.63
CA PRO A 20 9.48 6.72 0.64
C PRO A 20 9.27 5.66 1.73
N GLU A 21 8.74 6.06 2.89
CA GLU A 21 8.43 5.15 4.00
C GLU A 21 7.24 4.25 3.64
N LEU A 22 6.19 4.81 3.02
CA LEU A 22 5.06 4.03 2.52
C LEU A 22 5.49 3.01 1.45
N VAL A 23 6.40 3.39 0.56
CA VAL A 23 6.97 2.49 -0.45
C VAL A 23 7.78 1.37 0.22
N ASN A 24 8.57 1.68 1.24
CA ASN A 24 9.30 0.67 1.99
C ASN A 24 8.36 -0.32 2.69
N GLU A 25 7.25 0.16 3.27
CA GLU A 25 6.24 -0.69 3.91
C GLU A 25 5.55 -1.62 2.90
N PHE A 26 5.22 -1.11 1.71
CA PHE A 26 4.71 -1.93 0.62
C PHE A 26 5.71 -3.03 0.25
N ASN A 27 6.98 -2.66 0.07
CA ASN A 27 8.05 -3.57 -0.31
C ASN A 27 8.36 -4.62 0.76
N ALA A 28 8.18 -4.30 2.04
CA ALA A 28 8.28 -5.26 3.13
C ALA A 28 7.21 -6.36 3.06
N SER A 29 6.06 -6.06 2.43
CA SER A 29 4.96 -7.00 2.25
C SER A 29 5.07 -7.85 0.97
N VAL A 30 6.01 -7.53 0.07
CA VAL A 30 6.24 -8.26 -1.19
C VAL A 30 6.71 -9.68 -0.91
N GLN A 31 6.15 -10.65 -1.63
CA GLN A 31 6.43 -12.09 -1.48
C GLN A 31 6.15 -12.68 -0.08
N SER A 32 5.56 -11.91 0.84
CA SER A 32 5.13 -12.44 2.13
C SER A 32 4.04 -13.49 1.94
N ARG A 33 4.24 -14.67 2.53
CA ARG A 33 3.27 -15.78 2.51
C ARG A 33 2.24 -15.71 3.64
N ALA A 34 2.31 -14.67 4.48
CA ALA A 34 1.44 -14.51 5.64
C ALA A 34 0.11 -13.86 5.23
N TRP A 35 -0.92 -14.67 4.99
CA TRP A 35 -2.27 -14.20 4.66
C TRP A 35 -3.14 -14.13 5.92
N SER A 36 -3.11 -12.98 6.61
CA SER A 36 -3.96 -12.73 7.77
C SER A 36 -5.01 -11.67 7.47
N SER A 37 -6.14 -11.70 8.19
CA SER A 37 -7.16 -10.64 8.10
C SER A 37 -6.59 -9.26 8.43
N MET A 38 -5.61 -9.19 9.34
CA MET A 38 -4.93 -7.96 9.72
C MET A 38 -4.12 -7.38 8.56
N ARG A 39 -3.50 -8.23 7.73
CA ARG A 39 -2.78 -7.81 6.51
C ARG A 39 -3.74 -7.22 5.47
N VAL A 40 -4.95 -7.75 5.34
CA VAL A 40 -5.95 -7.17 4.41
C VAL A 40 -6.28 -5.71 4.77
N TYR A 41 -6.46 -5.40 6.06
CA TYR A 41 -6.71 -4.02 6.49
C TYR A 41 -5.50 -3.12 6.33
N HIS A 42 -4.31 -3.64 6.62
CA HIS A 42 -3.04 -2.96 6.42
C HIS A 42 -2.84 -2.56 4.95
N ASP A 43 -2.90 -3.54 4.05
CA ASP A 43 -2.65 -3.32 2.62
C ASP A 43 -3.70 -2.38 2.01
N LYS A 44 -4.96 -2.51 2.44
CA LYS A 44 -6.03 -1.60 2.02
C LYS A 44 -5.76 -0.16 2.46
N ALA A 45 -5.42 0.06 3.73
CA ALA A 45 -5.10 1.39 4.24
C ALA A 45 -3.89 2.00 3.52
N LEU A 46 -2.89 1.18 3.18
CA LEU A 46 -1.69 1.62 2.47
C LEU A 46 -2.03 2.08 1.04
N ILE A 47 -2.83 1.30 0.30
CA ILE A 47 -3.28 1.67 -1.05
C ILE A 47 -4.20 2.89 -1.03
N ASP A 48 -5.11 2.95 -0.06
CA ASP A 48 -6.02 4.10 0.07
C ASP A 48 -5.23 5.38 0.41
N GLU A 49 -4.14 5.29 1.20
CA GLU A 49 -3.25 6.43 1.46
C GLU A 49 -2.49 6.89 0.21
N PHE A 50 -1.95 5.97 -0.61
CA PHE A 50 -1.34 6.35 -1.88
C PHE A 50 -2.34 7.10 -2.78
N LYS A 51 -3.58 6.62 -2.88
CA LYS A 51 -4.64 7.30 -3.64
C LYS A 51 -5.02 8.65 -3.05
N ASN A 52 -5.10 8.77 -1.72
CA ASN A 52 -5.39 10.04 -1.05
C ASN A 52 -4.34 11.10 -1.38
N ARG A 53 -3.08 10.68 -1.58
CA ARG A 53 -1.97 11.54 -2.04
C ARG A 53 -1.94 11.77 -3.55
N GLY A 54 -2.93 11.24 -4.28
CA GLY A 54 -3.03 11.35 -5.74
C GLY A 54 -2.04 10.49 -6.51
N ILE A 55 -1.39 9.52 -5.86
CA ILE A 55 -0.42 8.62 -6.49
C ILE A 55 -1.18 7.53 -7.26
N ASP A 56 -0.80 7.34 -8.53
CA ASP A 56 -1.35 6.25 -9.32
C ASP A 56 -0.80 4.89 -8.86
N VAL A 57 -1.72 3.99 -8.49
CA VAL A 57 -1.45 2.64 -8.00
C VAL A 57 -1.85 1.56 -9.00
N SER A 58 -2.23 1.92 -10.23
CA SER A 58 -2.75 1.01 -11.26
C SER A 58 -1.83 -0.18 -11.57
N ASN A 59 -0.51 -0.02 -11.41
CA ASN A 59 0.47 -1.09 -11.59
C ASN A 59 0.39 -2.21 -10.54
N VAL A 60 -0.16 -1.92 -9.35
CA VAL A 60 -0.26 -2.89 -8.25
C VAL A 60 -1.69 -3.12 -7.78
N TYR A 61 -2.66 -2.32 -8.23
CA TYR A 61 -4.06 -2.43 -7.82
C TYR A 61 -5.00 -2.26 -9.00
N ASP A 62 -5.79 -3.31 -9.29
CA ASP A 62 -6.71 -3.37 -10.43
C ASP A 62 -8.15 -2.89 -10.09
N GLY A 63 -8.36 -2.37 -8.88
CA GLY A 63 -9.70 -2.05 -8.37
C GLY A 63 -10.33 -3.12 -7.51
N LYS A 64 -9.78 -4.34 -7.50
CA LYS A 64 -10.29 -5.51 -6.79
C LYS A 64 -9.25 -6.21 -5.92
N ALA A 65 -8.02 -6.33 -6.41
CA ALA A 65 -6.93 -7.04 -5.75
C ALA A 65 -5.63 -6.23 -5.79
N ILE A 66 -4.83 -6.39 -4.74
CA ILE A 66 -3.50 -5.79 -4.63
C ILE A 66 -2.46 -6.86 -4.99
N SER A 67 -1.59 -6.55 -5.95
CA SER A 67 -0.49 -7.41 -6.39
C SER A 67 0.78 -7.10 -5.62
N PHE A 68 1.33 -8.10 -4.96
CA PHE A 68 2.61 -8.06 -4.23
C PHE A 68 3.69 -8.91 -4.90
N ALA A 69 3.62 -9.06 -6.23
CA ALA A 69 4.54 -9.90 -7.00
C ALA A 69 5.95 -9.31 -7.08
N HIS A 70 6.03 -7.98 -7.19
CA HIS A 70 7.28 -7.24 -7.37
C HIS A 70 7.35 -6.04 -6.41
N PRO A 71 8.57 -5.67 -5.96
CA PRO A 71 8.77 -4.41 -5.28
C PRO A 71 8.45 -3.24 -6.20
N VAL A 72 8.10 -2.11 -5.61
CA VAL A 72 7.78 -0.87 -6.30
C VAL A 72 8.73 0.25 -5.89
N LYS A 73 8.86 1.23 -6.77
CA LYS A 73 9.41 2.56 -6.48
C LYS A 73 8.34 3.61 -6.76
N TYR A 74 8.44 4.74 -6.08
CA TYR A 74 7.68 5.92 -6.45
C TYR A 74 8.36 6.62 -7.62
N ASP A 75 7.62 6.82 -8.71
CA ASP A 75 8.02 7.61 -9.86
C ASP A 75 7.46 9.03 -9.72
N PHE A 76 8.35 9.98 -9.44
CA PHE A 76 8.00 11.38 -9.26
C PHE A 76 7.53 12.05 -10.56
N ALA A 77 7.96 11.57 -11.74
CA ALA A 77 7.62 12.21 -13.02
C ALA A 77 6.16 11.94 -13.41
N ASP A 78 5.74 10.69 -13.24
CA ASP A 78 4.39 10.22 -13.59
C ASP A 78 3.44 10.21 -12.36
N ASN A 79 3.95 10.57 -11.18
CA ASN A 79 3.25 10.48 -9.89
C ASN A 79 2.59 9.11 -9.65
N ARG A 80 3.36 8.03 -9.83
CA ARG A 80 2.83 6.66 -9.79
C ARG A 80 3.77 5.68 -9.09
N LEU A 81 3.22 4.55 -8.67
CA LEU A 81 4.01 3.39 -8.26
C LEU A 81 4.44 2.61 -9.50
N ALA A 82 5.75 2.45 -9.70
CA ALA A 82 6.33 1.65 -10.77
C ALA A 82 6.97 0.38 -10.19
N THR A 83 6.67 -0.77 -10.76
CA THR A 83 7.32 -2.04 -10.38
C THR A 83 8.81 -2.00 -10.74
N ILE A 84 9.64 -2.53 -9.83
CA ILE A 84 11.06 -2.74 -10.03
C ILE A 84 11.22 -4.21 -10.45
N CYS A 85 11.54 -4.43 -11.72
CA CYS A 85 11.82 -5.75 -12.29
C CYS A 85 13.30 -6.07 -12.20
#